data_AF-F5P368-F1
#
_entry.id   AF-F5P368-F1
#
_cell.length_a   1.000
_cell.length_b   1.000
_cell.length_c   1.000
_cell.angle_alpha   90.00
_cell.angle_beta   90.00
_cell.angle_gamma   90.00
#
_symmetry.space_group_name_H-M   'P 1'
#
loop_
_entity.id
_entity.type
_entity.pdbx_description
1 polymer ?
#
loop_
_entity_poly.entity_id
_entity_poly.type
_entity_poly.pdbx_seq_one_letter_code
_entity_poly.pdbx_strand_id
1 'polypeptide(L)'
;MGEVAKAAGTPWLTVLAFVIGGLIVIPQMCVYAELSTAYPENGADYVYLKNAGSRPLAFLSGWASFWANDAPSLSIMALAIVSNLGFLTPIDPLLGKFIAAGLIIAFMLLHLRSVEGGAAFQTLITIAKIIPFTIVIGLGIFWFKAENFAALTTTAIGATGSFMALLAGISATSWSYTGMASICYMTGEIKNPGKTMPRALIGSCLLVLVLYTLLALVISGLMPFDKLANSETPISDALT
;
A
#
# COMPACT_ATOMS: atom_id res chain seq x y z
N MET A 1 3.52 -7.04 6.17
CA MET A 1 3.36 -7.36 7.60
C MET A 1 4.61 -8.06 8.13
N GLY A 2 4.97 -9.25 7.63
CA GLY A 2 6.14 -10.01 8.12
C GLY A 2 7.45 -9.22 8.09
N GLU A 3 7.72 -8.49 7.00
CA GLU A 3 8.89 -7.59 6.91
C GLU A 3 8.89 -6.49 7.97
N VAL A 4 7.73 -5.88 8.25
CA VAL A 4 7.56 -4.85 9.28
C VAL A 4 7.80 -5.47 10.66
N ALA A 5 7.26 -6.67 10.91
CA ALA A 5 7.47 -7.40 12.14
C ALA A 5 8.96 -7.75 12.35
N LYS A 6 9.64 -8.22 11.30
CA LYS A 6 11.07 -8.50 11.31
C LYS A 6 11.92 -7.26 11.62
N ALA A 7 11.55 -6.12 11.05
CA ALA A 7 12.25 -4.85 11.29
C ALA A 7 11.99 -4.30 12.71
N ALA A 8 10.74 -4.36 13.18
CA ALA A 8 10.31 -3.84 14.48
C ALA A 8 10.70 -4.76 15.66
N GLY A 9 10.81 -6.07 15.43
CA GLY A 9 11.26 -7.10 16.38
C GLY A 9 10.36 -7.40 17.58
N THR A 10 9.25 -6.67 17.74
CA THR A 10 8.21 -7.03 18.73
C THR A 10 6.81 -6.79 18.17
N PRO A 11 5.78 -7.51 18.66
CA PRO A 11 4.39 -7.30 18.29
C PRO A 11 3.95 -5.84 18.49
N TRP A 12 4.26 -5.26 19.64
CA TRP A 12 3.88 -3.88 19.97
C TRP A 12 4.54 -2.85 19.07
N LEU A 13 5.85 -2.98 18.81
CA LEU A 13 6.53 -2.06 17.89
C LEU A 13 6.03 -2.23 16.45
N THR A 14 5.59 -3.43 16.06
CA THR A 14 4.98 -3.68 14.73
C THR A 14 3.67 -2.90 14.60
N VAL A 15 2.79 -2.99 15.59
CA VAL A 15 1.53 -2.23 15.59
C VAL A 15 1.80 -0.72 15.62
N LEU A 16 2.71 -0.27 16.50
CA LEU A 16 3.10 1.14 16.57
C LEU A 16 3.71 1.65 15.27
N ALA A 17 4.49 0.83 14.56
CA ALA A 17 5.04 1.19 13.25
C ALA A 17 3.92 1.46 12.23
N PHE A 18 2.87 0.64 12.19
CA PHE A 18 1.72 0.90 11.31
C PHE A 18 0.94 2.16 11.71
N VAL A 19 0.76 2.41 13.01
CA VAL A 19 0.10 3.62 13.51
C VAL A 19 0.89 4.86 13.12
N ILE A 20 2.17 4.91 13.48
CA ILE A 20 3.03 6.07 13.22
C ILE A 20 3.25 6.26 11.73
N GLY A 21 3.49 5.17 10.99
CA GLY A 21 3.65 5.20 9.53
C GLY A 21 2.45 5.82 8.82
N GLY A 22 1.22 5.47 9.20
CA GLY A 22 0.03 6.08 8.61
C GLY A 22 -0.21 7.52 9.08
N LEU A 23 0.10 7.85 10.32
CA LEU A 23 -0.01 9.24 10.83
C LEU A 23 0.93 10.20 10.08
N ILE A 24 2.15 9.77 9.73
CA ILE A 24 3.12 10.58 8.98
C ILE A 24 2.61 10.93 7.57
N VAL A 25 1.71 10.13 7.01
CA VAL A 25 1.15 10.32 5.67
C VAL A 25 0.01 11.34 5.65
N ILE A 26 -0.65 11.58 6.79
CA ILE A 26 -1.79 12.53 6.86
C ILE A 26 -1.39 13.95 6.43
N PRO A 27 -0.29 14.56 6.95
CA PRO A 27 0.17 15.87 6.47
C PRO A 27 0.43 15.90 4.96
N GLN A 28 1.00 14.83 4.40
CA GLN A 28 1.22 14.72 2.95
C GLN A 28 -0.12 14.76 2.18
N MET A 29 -1.14 14.04 2.67
CA MET A 29 -2.47 14.04 2.06
C MET A 29 -3.17 15.39 2.16
N CYS A 30 -2.96 16.14 3.24
CA CYS A 30 -3.47 17.51 3.36
C CYS A 30 -2.85 18.44 2.31
N VAL A 31 -1.54 18.35 2.08
CA VAL A 31 -0.85 19.12 1.02
C VAL A 31 -1.40 18.75 -0.36
N TYR A 32 -1.56 17.46 -0.65
CA TYR A 32 -2.16 17.02 -1.91
C TYR A 32 -3.62 17.45 -2.06
N ALA A 33 -4.39 17.50 -0.98
CA ALA A 33 -5.77 17.99 -1.01
C ALA A 33 -5.82 19.49 -1.38
N GLU A 34 -4.92 20.30 -0.82
CA GLU A 34 -4.83 21.72 -1.19
C GLU A 34 -4.39 21.89 -2.65
N LEU A 35 -3.32 21.20 -3.07
CA LEU A 35 -2.78 21.33 -4.43
C LEU A 35 -3.75 20.82 -5.50
N SER A 36 -4.42 19.68 -5.27
CA SER A 36 -5.40 19.13 -6.22
C SER A 36 -6.67 19.99 -6.31
N THR A 37 -7.04 20.72 -5.26
CA THR A 37 -8.18 21.63 -5.33
C THR A 37 -7.81 23.00 -5.93
N ALA A 38 -6.58 23.47 -5.72
CA ALA A 38 -6.06 24.69 -6.32
C ALA A 38 -5.76 24.53 -7.83
N TYR A 39 -5.25 23.37 -8.23
CA TYR A 39 -4.90 23.03 -9.62
C TYR A 39 -5.62 21.75 -10.05
N PRO A 40 -6.93 21.81 -10.36
CA PRO A 40 -7.73 20.66 -10.73
C PRO A 40 -7.50 20.25 -12.19
N GLU A 41 -6.24 19.99 -12.52
CA GLU A 41 -5.77 19.57 -13.84
C GLU A 41 -5.15 18.17 -13.74
N ASN A 42 -5.07 17.47 -14.87
CA ASN A 42 -4.39 16.18 -14.94
C ASN A 42 -2.87 16.38 -14.91
N GLY A 43 -2.17 15.55 -14.13
CA GLY A 43 -0.70 15.52 -14.10
C GLY A 43 -0.01 15.68 -12.73
N ALA A 44 -0.77 15.88 -11.65
CA ALA A 44 -0.26 15.89 -10.27
C ALA A 44 1.04 16.72 -10.08
N ASP A 45 2.11 16.09 -9.59
CA ASP A 45 3.40 16.71 -9.26
C ASP A 45 4.01 17.51 -10.41
N TYR A 46 3.82 17.06 -11.66
CA TYR A 46 4.28 17.80 -12.83
C TYR A 46 3.62 19.18 -12.91
N VAL A 47 2.29 19.23 -12.74
CA VAL A 47 1.51 20.48 -12.78
C VAL A 47 1.89 21.36 -11.59
N TYR A 48 2.02 20.79 -10.40
CA TYR A 48 2.34 21.54 -9.19
C TYR A 48 3.72 22.20 -9.28
N LEU A 49 4.75 21.46 -9.71
CA LEU A 49 6.11 21.98 -9.86
C LEU A 49 6.23 22.99 -11.01
N LYS A 50 5.48 22.77 -12.10
CA LYS A 50 5.41 23.72 -13.22
C LYS A 50 4.78 25.04 -12.78
N ASN A 51 3.68 24.99 -12.02
CA ASN A 51 3.00 26.18 -11.51
C ASN A 51 3.79 26.88 -10.40
N ALA A 52 4.62 26.14 -9.65
CA ALA A 52 5.62 26.71 -8.75
C ALA A 52 6.81 27.40 -9.47
N GLY A 53 6.83 27.40 -10.81
CA GLY A 53 7.81 28.10 -11.63
C GLY A 53 9.05 27.28 -12.02
N SER A 54 9.13 26.00 -11.67
CA SER A 54 10.30 25.16 -11.95
C SER A 54 10.04 24.12 -13.04
N ARG A 55 10.27 24.53 -14.30
CA ARG A 55 10.19 23.63 -15.46
C ARG A 55 11.18 22.45 -15.40
N PRO A 56 12.45 22.61 -14.97
CA PRO A 56 13.37 21.48 -14.86
C PRO A 56 12.91 20.43 -13.85
N LEU A 57 12.39 20.85 -12.69
CA LEU A 57 11.87 19.94 -11.67
C LEU A 57 10.57 19.27 -12.12
N ALA A 58 9.67 19.99 -12.80
CA ALA A 58 8.48 19.40 -13.40
C ALA A 58 8.86 18.29 -14.40
N PHE A 59 9.81 18.57 -15.32
CA PHE A 59 10.31 17.55 -16.25
C PHE A 59 10.91 16.34 -15.53
N LEU A 60 11.78 16.58 -14.54
CA LEU A 60 12.42 15.52 -13.77
C LEU A 60 11.39 14.68 -12.99
N SER A 61 10.34 15.30 -12.44
CA SER A 61 9.28 14.58 -11.72
C SER A 61 8.51 13.63 -12.62
N GLY A 62 8.19 14.05 -13.85
CA GLY A 62 7.56 13.18 -14.85
C GLY A 62 8.49 12.03 -15.28
N TRP A 63 9.77 12.33 -15.48
CA TRP A 63 10.77 11.33 -15.85
C TRP A 63 10.99 10.28 -14.74
N ALA A 64 11.07 10.74 -13.49
CA ALA A 64 11.19 9.88 -12.31
C ALA A 64 9.93 9.03 -12.11
N SER A 65 8.73 9.62 -12.28
CA SER A 65 7.47 8.88 -12.20
C SER A 65 7.44 7.74 -13.21
N PHE A 66 7.80 8.02 -14.48
CA PHE A 66 7.77 7.01 -15.54
C PHE A 66 8.80 5.89 -15.34
N TRP A 67 10.08 6.23 -15.15
CA TRP A 67 11.16 5.24 -15.12
C TRP A 67 11.38 4.58 -13.76
N ALA A 68 11.27 5.35 -12.68
CA ALA A 68 11.64 4.88 -11.34
C ALA A 68 10.45 4.38 -10.53
N ASN A 69 9.23 4.86 -10.81
CA ASN A 69 8.06 4.53 -10.01
C ASN A 69 7.06 3.62 -10.74
N ASP A 70 6.45 4.11 -11.81
CA ASP A 70 5.24 3.51 -12.38
C ASP A 70 5.57 2.22 -13.16
N ALA A 71 6.57 2.24 -14.05
CA ALA A 71 6.95 1.06 -14.82
C ALA A 71 7.45 -0.11 -13.96
N PRO A 72 8.34 0.10 -12.95
CA PRO A 72 8.71 -0.95 -12.01
C PRO A 72 7.53 -1.47 -11.20
N SER A 73 6.67 -0.58 -10.71
CA SER A 73 5.50 -0.96 -9.89
C SER A 73 4.53 -1.85 -10.65
N LEU A 74 4.20 -1.50 -11.90
CA LEU A 74 3.35 -2.32 -12.77
C LEU A 74 3.96 -3.70 -13.02
N SER A 75 5.28 -3.76 -13.22
CA SER A 75 6.01 -5.01 -13.46
C SER A 75 5.97 -5.92 -12.22
N ILE A 76 6.23 -5.35 -11.03
CA ILE A 76 6.18 -6.07 -9.75
C ILE A 76 4.77 -6.62 -9.51
N MET A 77 3.73 -5.79 -9.69
CA MET A 77 2.35 -6.20 -9.46
C MET A 77 1.89 -7.29 -10.44
N ALA A 78 2.24 -7.18 -11.73
CA ALA A 78 1.88 -8.19 -12.72
C ALA A 78 2.58 -9.53 -12.46
N LEU A 79 3.88 -9.49 -12.09
CA LEU A 79 4.61 -10.69 -11.71
C LEU A 79 4.09 -11.32 -10.41
N ALA A 80 3.62 -10.52 -9.46
CA ALA A 80 2.98 -11.03 -8.26
C ALA A 80 1.70 -11.83 -8.59
N ILE A 81 0.87 -11.37 -9.55
CA ILE A 81 -0.30 -12.13 -10.01
C ILE A 81 0.13 -13.47 -10.59
N VAL A 82 1.15 -13.48 -11.46
CA VAL A 82 1.67 -14.70 -12.07
C VAL A 82 2.24 -15.66 -11.02
N SER A 83 2.96 -15.14 -10.03
CA SER A 83 3.48 -15.95 -8.92
C SER A 83 2.36 -16.61 -8.12
N ASN A 84 1.26 -15.90 -7.86
CA ASN A 84 0.08 -16.46 -7.19
C ASN A 84 -0.63 -17.52 -8.06
N LEU A 85 -0.65 -17.37 -9.39
CA LEU A 85 -1.15 -18.42 -10.30
C LEU A 85 -0.27 -19.67 -10.29
N GLY A 86 1.02 -19.51 -10.01
CA GLY A 86 2.01 -20.59 -9.84
C GLY A 86 1.63 -21.59 -8.74
N PHE A 87 0.80 -21.20 -7.77
CA PHE A 87 0.25 -22.10 -6.75
C PHE A 87 -0.68 -23.17 -7.35
N LEU A 88 -1.41 -22.86 -8.42
CA LEU A 88 -2.33 -23.79 -9.07
C LEU A 88 -1.59 -24.76 -10.00
N THR A 89 -0.59 -24.24 -10.72
CA THR A 89 0.24 -25.02 -11.64
C THR A 89 1.61 -24.37 -11.73
N PRO A 90 2.71 -25.14 -11.77
CA PRO A 90 4.03 -24.59 -12.07
C PRO A 90 4.02 -23.85 -13.41
N ILE A 91 4.49 -22.60 -13.42
CA ILE A 91 4.59 -21.76 -14.63
C ILE A 91 6.07 -21.55 -14.94
N ASP A 92 6.48 -21.86 -16.16
CA ASP A 92 7.84 -21.56 -16.64
C ASP A 92 8.16 -20.05 -16.50
N PRO A 93 9.35 -19.66 -16.01
CA PRO A 93 9.68 -18.26 -15.77
C PRO A 93 9.58 -17.35 -17.00
N LEU A 94 9.89 -17.85 -18.20
CA LEU A 94 9.79 -17.07 -19.43
C LEU A 94 8.32 -16.90 -19.84
N LEU A 95 7.53 -17.97 -19.77
CA LEU A 95 6.09 -17.90 -19.99
C LEU A 95 5.42 -16.94 -19.00
N GLY A 96 5.82 -16.97 -17.73
CA GLY A 96 5.31 -16.08 -16.69
C GLY A 96 5.53 -14.59 -17.02
N LYS A 97 6.68 -14.23 -17.59
CA LYS A 97 6.94 -12.85 -18.06
C LYS A 97 6.00 -12.43 -19.20
N PHE A 98 5.72 -13.33 -20.15
CA PHE A 98 4.78 -13.04 -21.24
C PHE A 98 3.35 -12.90 -20.73
N ILE A 99 2.92 -13.72 -19.77
CA ILE A 99 1.62 -13.59 -19.11
C ILE A 99 1.53 -12.24 -18.39
N ALA A 100 2.54 -11.86 -17.61
CA ALA A 100 2.59 -10.57 -16.91
C ALA A 100 2.51 -9.39 -17.89
N ALA A 101 3.26 -9.41 -18.99
CA ALA A 101 3.18 -8.40 -20.04
C ALA A 101 1.78 -8.35 -20.68
N GLY A 102 1.20 -9.50 -20.98
CA GLY A 102 -0.16 -9.61 -21.50
C GLY A 102 -1.22 -9.02 -20.56
N LEU A 103 -1.09 -9.24 -19.25
CA LEU A 103 -1.95 -8.62 -18.23
C LEU A 103 -1.84 -7.10 -18.24
N ILE A 104 -0.63 -6.55 -18.32
CA ILE A 104 -0.41 -5.09 -18.38
C ILE A 104 -1.08 -4.51 -19.63
N ILE A 105 -0.88 -5.15 -20.80
CA ILE A 105 -1.50 -4.70 -22.06
C ILE A 105 -3.04 -4.80 -21.96
N ALA A 106 -3.58 -5.88 -21.39
CA ALA A 106 -5.01 -6.04 -21.21
C ALA A 106 -5.62 -4.94 -20.33
N PHE A 107 -4.98 -4.63 -19.19
CA PHE A 107 -5.44 -3.53 -18.32
C PHE A 107 -5.27 -2.16 -18.98
N MET A 108 -4.21 -1.94 -19.74
CA MET A 108 -4.04 -0.72 -20.53
C MET A 108 -5.19 -0.55 -21.53
N LEU A 109 -5.53 -1.60 -22.29
CA LEU A 109 -6.63 -1.57 -23.25
C LEU A 109 -7.99 -1.32 -22.58
N LEU A 110 -8.20 -1.84 -21.38
CA LEU A 110 -9.40 -1.57 -20.58
C LEU A 110 -9.49 -0.07 -20.25
N HIS A 111 -8.42 0.54 -19.73
CA HIS A 111 -8.41 1.95 -19.34
C HIS A 111 -8.45 2.91 -20.55
N LEU A 112 -7.86 2.54 -21.69
CA LEU A 112 -7.95 3.31 -22.93
C LEU A 112 -9.36 3.34 -23.52
N ARG A 113 -10.15 2.28 -23.31
CA ARG A 113 -11.52 2.19 -23.85
C ARG A 113 -12.53 3.01 -23.05
N SER A 114 -12.40 3.03 -21.72
CA SER A 114 -13.32 3.78 -20.85
C SER A 114 -12.69 4.04 -19.49
N VAL A 115 -12.54 5.33 -19.16
CA VAL A 115 -12.13 5.77 -17.82
C VAL A 115 -13.18 5.36 -16.77
N GLU A 116 -14.46 5.50 -17.08
CA GLU A 116 -15.57 5.14 -16.19
C GLU A 116 -15.62 3.62 -15.96
N GLY A 117 -15.38 2.83 -17.02
CA GLY A 117 -15.24 1.37 -16.92
C GLY A 117 -14.04 0.94 -16.08
N GLY A 118 -12.89 1.62 -16.24
CA GLY A 118 -11.71 1.45 -15.40
C GLY A 118 -12.00 1.76 -13.93
N ALA A 119 -12.67 2.87 -13.64
CA ALA A 119 -13.06 3.25 -12.29
C ALA A 119 -14.04 2.24 -11.65
N ALA A 120 -15.01 1.73 -12.41
CA ALA A 120 -15.92 0.68 -11.94
C ALA A 120 -15.17 -0.63 -11.64
N PHE A 121 -14.27 -1.04 -12.53
CA PHE A 121 -13.42 -2.22 -12.33
C PHE A 121 -12.54 -2.09 -11.09
N GLN A 122 -11.90 -0.93 -10.91
CA GLN A 122 -11.09 -0.64 -9.72
C GLN A 122 -11.92 -0.65 -8.44
N THR A 123 -13.15 -0.12 -8.48
CA THR A 123 -14.09 -0.16 -7.35
C THR A 123 -14.43 -1.61 -6.96
N LEU A 124 -14.73 -2.46 -7.95
CA LEU A 124 -15.01 -3.89 -7.73
C LEU A 124 -13.81 -4.59 -7.07
N ILE A 125 -12.60 -4.36 -7.59
CA ILE A 125 -11.38 -4.92 -7.01
C ILE A 125 -11.17 -4.43 -5.58
N THR A 126 -11.38 -3.15 -5.31
CA THR A 126 -11.22 -2.59 -3.96
C THR A 126 -12.19 -3.25 -2.98
N ILE A 127 -13.47 -3.40 -3.35
CA ILE A 127 -14.46 -4.11 -2.53
C ILE A 127 -14.02 -5.56 -2.28
N ALA A 128 -13.62 -6.27 -3.35
CA ALA A 128 -13.16 -7.65 -3.25
C ALA A 128 -11.93 -7.82 -2.34
N LYS A 129 -11.01 -6.83 -2.31
CA LYS A 129 -9.83 -6.83 -1.45
C LYS A 129 -10.13 -6.46 0.01
N ILE A 130 -11.11 -5.59 0.25
CA ILE A 130 -11.50 -5.19 1.62
C ILE A 130 -12.18 -6.35 2.36
N ILE A 131 -12.95 -7.19 1.66
CA ILE A 131 -13.68 -8.31 2.28
C ILE A 131 -12.75 -9.23 3.10
N PRO A 132 -11.66 -9.81 2.56
CA PRO A 132 -10.71 -10.61 3.34
C PRO A 132 -10.14 -9.86 4.55
N PHE A 133 -9.80 -8.58 4.41
CA PHE A 133 -9.31 -7.77 5.53
C PHE A 133 -10.34 -7.70 6.66
N THR A 134 -11.60 -7.39 6.33
CA THR A 134 -12.66 -7.30 7.32
C THR A 134 -12.97 -8.64 7.97
N ILE A 135 -12.89 -9.75 7.22
CA ILE A 135 -13.04 -11.11 7.77
C ILE A 135 -11.92 -11.43 8.74
N VAL A 136 -10.65 -11.22 8.35
CA VAL A 136 -9.50 -11.49 9.22
C VAL A 136 -9.56 -10.65 10.48
N ILE A 137 -9.87 -9.35 10.37
CA ILE A 137 -10.00 -8.47 11.53
C ILE A 137 -11.17 -8.92 12.43
N GLY A 138 -12.34 -9.14 11.84
CA GLY A 138 -13.56 -9.47 12.60
C GLY A 138 -13.49 -10.85 13.27
N LEU A 139 -13.04 -11.87 12.56
CA LEU A 139 -12.86 -13.21 13.10
C LEU A 139 -11.66 -13.26 14.05
N GLY A 140 -10.53 -12.68 13.66
CA GLY A 140 -9.29 -12.81 14.40
C GLY A 140 -9.32 -12.22 15.82
N ILE A 141 -10.23 -11.28 16.10
CA ILE A 141 -10.49 -10.80 17.46
C ILE A 141 -10.98 -11.93 18.39
N PHE A 142 -11.75 -12.90 17.90
CA PHE A 142 -12.27 -14.01 18.71
C PHE A 142 -11.22 -15.08 19.03
N TRP A 143 -10.20 -15.22 18.18
CA TRP A 143 -9.07 -16.14 18.39
C TRP A 143 -7.80 -15.41 18.86
N PHE A 144 -7.93 -14.15 19.28
CA PHE A 144 -6.83 -13.33 19.74
C PHE A 144 -6.21 -13.89 21.02
N LYS A 145 -4.89 -14.12 21.00
CA LYS A 145 -4.14 -14.58 22.18
C LYS A 145 -3.19 -13.51 22.66
N ALA A 146 -3.50 -12.90 23.80
CA ALA A 146 -2.68 -11.84 24.40
C ALA A 146 -1.26 -12.31 24.75
N GLU A 147 -1.05 -13.61 24.99
CA GLU A 147 0.27 -14.21 25.22
C GLU A 147 1.23 -14.01 24.03
N ASN A 148 0.72 -13.92 22.80
CA ASN A 148 1.54 -13.65 21.61
C ASN A 148 2.18 -12.25 21.65
N PHE A 149 1.62 -11.32 22.44
CA PHE A 149 2.18 -9.98 22.65
C PHE A 149 3.28 -9.92 23.72
N ALA A 150 3.47 -11.00 24.49
CA ALA A 150 4.57 -11.11 25.45
C ALA A 150 5.90 -11.54 24.79
N ALA A 151 5.86 -11.95 23.52
CA ALA A 151 7.03 -12.40 22.78
C ALA A 151 8.02 -11.25 22.52
N LEU A 152 9.28 -11.46 22.88
CA LEU A 152 10.41 -10.59 22.58
C LEU A 152 11.34 -11.32 21.62
N THR A 153 11.61 -10.73 20.45
CA THR A 153 12.56 -11.31 19.48
C THR A 153 13.65 -10.30 19.14
N THR A 154 14.85 -10.79 18.91
CA THR A 154 15.98 -9.95 18.48
C THR A 154 15.75 -9.40 17.07
N THR A 155 15.69 -8.07 16.94
CA THR A 155 15.56 -7.36 15.66
C THR A 155 16.75 -7.62 14.74
N ALA A 156 16.61 -7.35 13.44
CA ALA A 156 17.70 -7.40 12.46
C ALA A 156 18.91 -6.48 12.79
N ILE A 157 18.71 -5.44 13.61
CA ILE A 157 19.73 -4.50 14.10
C ILE A 157 20.28 -4.85 15.50
N GLY A 158 19.95 -6.04 16.03
CA GLY A 158 20.43 -6.52 17.32
C GLY A 158 19.88 -5.80 18.55
N ALA A 159 18.89 -4.92 18.38
CA ALA A 159 18.35 -4.06 19.43
C ALA A 159 16.83 -4.26 19.62
N THR A 160 16.44 -5.28 20.37
CA THR A 160 15.04 -5.56 20.74
C THR A 160 14.42 -4.39 21.51
N GLY A 161 13.23 -3.94 21.10
CA GLY A 161 12.49 -2.92 21.85
C GLY A 161 13.11 -1.52 21.79
N SER A 162 14.08 -1.28 20.90
CA SER A 162 14.76 0.01 20.79
C SER A 162 14.02 1.02 19.92
N PHE A 163 14.33 2.31 20.09
CA PHE A 163 13.85 3.36 19.20
C PHE A 163 14.29 3.13 17.74
N MET A 164 15.48 2.59 17.52
CA MET A 164 15.96 2.24 16.17
C MET A 164 15.14 1.13 15.52
N ALA A 165 14.70 0.14 16.30
CA ALA A 165 13.79 -0.91 15.83
C ALA A 165 12.43 -0.34 15.41
N LEU A 166 11.90 0.60 16.18
CA LEU A 166 10.68 1.32 15.80
C LEU A 166 10.85 2.08 14.49
N LEU A 167 11.95 2.83 14.33
CA LEU A 167 12.24 3.55 13.08
C LEU A 167 12.38 2.60 11.87
N ALA A 168 13.05 1.46 12.05
CA ALA A 168 13.16 0.44 11.02
C ALA A 168 11.78 -0.13 10.64
N GLY A 169 10.94 -0.42 11.64
CA GLY A 169 9.55 -0.82 11.43
C GLY A 169 8.74 0.23 10.66
N ILE A 170 8.79 1.50 11.09
CA ILE A 170 8.11 2.61 10.40
C ILE A 170 8.60 2.70 8.94
N SER A 171 9.90 2.64 8.72
CA SER A 171 10.48 2.66 7.37
C SER A 171 9.93 1.52 6.51
N ALA A 172 9.79 0.31 7.06
CA ALA A 172 9.21 -0.83 6.35
C ALA A 172 7.72 -0.66 6.03
N THR A 173 6.99 0.20 6.74
CA THR A 173 5.59 0.53 6.39
C THR A 173 5.46 1.48 5.21
N SER A 174 6.52 2.19 4.82
CA SER A 174 6.45 3.24 3.79
C SER A 174 5.84 2.73 2.49
N TRP A 175 6.24 1.53 2.04
CA TRP A 175 5.69 0.93 0.83
C TRP A 175 4.19 0.62 0.94
N SER A 176 3.71 0.27 2.14
CA SER A 176 2.29 -0.06 2.36
C SER A 176 1.40 1.17 2.21
N TYR A 177 1.91 2.36 2.51
CA TYR A 177 1.16 3.63 2.44
C TYR A 177 1.41 4.43 1.15
N THR A 178 2.28 3.94 0.25
CA THR A 178 2.52 4.55 -1.06
C THR A 178 1.30 4.44 -1.97
N GLY A 179 1.12 5.42 -2.87
CA GLY A 179 0.10 5.39 -3.93
C GLY A 179 -1.22 6.06 -3.58
N MET A 180 -1.40 6.55 -2.35
CA MET A 180 -2.62 7.28 -1.96
C MET A 180 -2.84 8.56 -2.80
N ALA A 181 -1.75 9.23 -3.20
CA ALA A 181 -1.80 10.44 -4.02
C ALA A 181 -2.03 10.16 -5.52
N SER A 182 -2.13 8.90 -5.97
CA SER A 182 -2.25 8.58 -7.40
C SER A 182 -3.53 9.15 -8.05
N ILE A 183 -4.60 9.37 -7.28
CA ILE A 183 -5.82 10.03 -7.77
C ILE A 183 -5.55 11.48 -8.23
N CYS A 184 -4.50 12.13 -7.72
CA CYS A 184 -4.14 13.48 -8.10
C CYS A 184 -3.74 13.60 -9.60
N TYR A 185 -3.32 12.50 -10.24
CA TYR A 185 -2.97 12.50 -11.66
C TYR A 185 -4.17 12.72 -12.58
N MET A 186 -5.37 12.37 -12.12
CA MET A 186 -6.64 12.46 -12.86
C MET A 186 -7.60 13.48 -12.25
N THR A 187 -7.09 14.47 -11.50
CA THR A 187 -7.93 15.45 -10.80
C THR A 187 -8.87 16.20 -11.73
N GLY A 188 -8.46 16.47 -12.97
CA GLY A 188 -9.28 17.16 -13.98
C GLY A 188 -10.51 16.38 -14.43
N GLU A 189 -10.57 15.08 -14.14
CA GLU A 189 -11.71 14.20 -14.45
C GLU A 189 -12.67 14.04 -13.26
N ILE A 190 -12.29 14.56 -12.08
CA ILE A 190 -13.08 14.43 -10.85
C ILE A 190 -14.19 15.48 -10.81
N LYS A 191 -15.42 15.02 -10.59
CA LYS A 191 -16.58 15.92 -10.37
C LYS A 191 -16.43 16.66 -9.04
N ASN A 192 -16.56 17.99 -9.07
CA ASN A 192 -16.44 18.87 -7.90
C ASN A 192 -15.13 18.65 -7.11
N PRO A 193 -13.94 18.82 -7.72
CA PRO A 193 -12.66 18.44 -7.12
C PRO A 193 -12.44 19.15 -5.78
N GLY A 194 -12.87 20.42 -5.65
CA GLY A 194 -12.83 21.21 -4.41
C GLY A 194 -13.44 20.55 -3.17
N LYS A 195 -14.41 19.65 -3.34
CA LYS A 195 -15.03 18.89 -2.22
C LYS A 195 -14.68 17.41 -2.26
N THR A 196 -14.54 16.84 -3.46
CA THR A 196 -14.32 15.41 -3.64
C THR A 196 -12.87 15.01 -3.31
N MET A 197 -11.87 15.79 -3.72
CA MET A 197 -10.47 15.46 -3.50
C MET A 197 -10.08 15.42 -2.02
N PRO A 198 -10.42 16.43 -1.18
CA PRO A 198 -10.06 16.40 0.23
C PRO A 198 -10.71 15.21 0.96
N ARG A 199 -11.97 14.90 0.64
CA ARG A 199 -12.69 13.75 1.22
C ARG A 199 -12.07 12.43 0.80
N ALA A 200 -11.71 12.30 -0.48
CA ALA A 200 -11.10 11.08 -1.00
C ALA A 200 -9.71 10.86 -0.41
N LEU A 201 -8.82 11.86 -0.42
CA LEU A 201 -7.45 11.74 0.07
C LEU A 201 -7.39 11.50 1.59
N ILE A 202 -8.04 12.35 2.39
CA ILE A 202 -8.00 12.23 3.85
C ILE A 202 -8.82 11.01 4.30
N GLY A 203 -10.02 10.82 3.72
CA GLY A 203 -10.90 9.72 4.10
C GLY A 203 -10.30 8.35 3.79
N SER A 204 -9.69 8.17 2.61
CA SER A 204 -9.01 6.92 2.27
C SER A 204 -7.78 6.69 3.14
N CYS A 205 -6.99 7.73 3.42
CA CYS A 205 -5.81 7.64 4.30
C CYS A 205 -6.20 7.17 5.71
N LEU A 206 -7.22 7.78 6.32
CA LEU A 206 -7.72 7.40 7.64
C LEU A 206 -8.27 5.97 7.65
N LEU A 207 -9.04 5.59 6.62
CA LEU A 207 -9.58 4.24 6.49
C LEU A 207 -8.46 3.20 6.40
N VAL A 208 -7.44 3.44 5.58
CA VAL A 208 -6.30 2.53 5.43
C VAL A 208 -5.47 2.45 6.71
N LEU A 209 -5.22 3.58 7.37
CA LEU A 209 -4.55 3.62 8.68
C LEU A 209 -5.27 2.72 9.69
N VAL A 210 -6.60 2.83 9.80
CA VAL A 210 -7.41 2.00 10.70
C VAL A 210 -7.33 0.52 10.30
N LEU A 211 -7.54 0.20 9.02
CA LEU A 211 -7.51 -1.19 8.56
C LEU A 211 -6.14 -1.85 8.77
N TYR A 212 -5.05 -1.17 8.43
CA TYR A 212 -3.70 -1.71 8.59
C TYR A 212 -3.31 -1.85 10.05
N THR A 213 -3.68 -0.89 10.90
CA THR A 213 -3.43 -0.97 12.34
C THR A 213 -4.18 -2.15 12.97
N LEU A 214 -5.48 -2.29 12.66
CA LEU A 214 -6.30 -3.39 13.16
C LEU A 214 -5.81 -4.74 12.65
N LEU A 215 -5.44 -4.82 11.37
CA LEU A 215 -4.88 -6.04 10.81
C LEU A 215 -3.57 -6.42 11.48
N ALA A 216 -2.65 -5.46 11.69
CA ALA A 216 -1.39 -5.70 12.37
C ALA A 216 -1.62 -6.19 13.80
N LEU A 217 -2.54 -5.55 14.53
CA LEU A 217 -2.92 -5.94 15.89
C LEU A 217 -3.45 -7.38 15.93
N VAL A 218 -4.40 -7.71 15.05
CA VAL A 218 -5.04 -9.01 15.03
C VAL A 218 -4.07 -10.11 14.62
N ILE A 219 -3.30 -9.93 13.55
CA ILE A 219 -2.33 -10.94 13.09
C ILE A 219 -1.25 -11.19 14.14
N SER A 220 -0.74 -10.13 14.79
CA SER A 220 0.19 -10.28 15.91
C SER A 220 -0.39 -11.03 17.11
N GLY A 221 -1.72 -11.04 17.26
CA GLY A 221 -2.41 -11.82 18.29
C GLY A 221 -2.77 -13.25 17.89
N LEU A 222 -2.80 -13.57 16.59
CA LEU A 222 -3.21 -14.88 16.09
C LEU A 222 -2.07 -15.90 16.04
N MET A 223 -0.84 -15.45 15.83
CA MET A 223 0.32 -16.35 15.66
C MET A 223 1.56 -15.90 16.44
N PRO A 224 2.43 -16.84 16.85
CA PRO A 224 3.70 -16.51 17.49
C PRO A 224 4.56 -15.56 16.66
N PHE A 225 5.21 -14.59 17.31
CA PHE A 225 5.93 -13.51 16.63
C PHE A 225 7.09 -13.99 15.75
N ASP A 226 7.82 -15.03 16.14
CA ASP A 226 8.89 -15.61 15.33
C ASP A 226 8.38 -16.15 13.98
N LYS A 227 7.20 -16.77 13.97
CA LYS A 227 6.57 -17.24 12.73
C LYS A 227 6.13 -16.05 11.88
N LEU A 228 5.57 -15.03 12.50
CA LEU A 228 5.11 -13.82 11.82
C LEU A 228 6.26 -13.07 11.13
N ALA A 229 7.38 -12.88 11.82
CA ALA A 229 8.55 -12.16 11.31
C ALA A 229 9.24 -12.87 10.13
N ASN A 230 9.06 -14.18 10.01
CA ASN A 230 9.64 -15.00 8.94
C ASN A 230 8.63 -15.44 7.87
N SER A 231 7.38 -15.00 7.97
CA SER A 231 6.33 -15.36 7.02
C SER A 231 6.34 -14.44 5.80
N GLU A 232 6.36 -15.05 4.62
CA GLU A 232 6.13 -14.38 3.33
C GLU A 232 4.62 -14.16 3.06
N THR A 233 3.75 -14.99 3.68
CA THR A 233 2.29 -14.92 3.56
C THR A 233 1.56 -14.79 4.92
N PRO A 234 1.81 -13.74 5.72
CA PRO A 234 1.38 -13.67 7.12
C PRO A 234 -0.13 -13.79 7.35
N ILE A 235 -0.92 -13.31 6.39
CA ILE A 235 -2.39 -13.34 6.48
C ILE A 235 -2.90 -14.78 6.32
N SER A 236 -2.32 -15.55 5.40
CA SER A 236 -2.69 -16.95 5.20
C SER A 236 -2.25 -17.79 6.39
N ASP A 237 -1.02 -17.58 6.86
CA ASP A 237 -0.40 -18.36 7.94
C ASP A 237 -1.05 -18.10 9.31
N ALA A 238 -1.72 -16.96 9.48
CA ALA A 238 -2.48 -16.65 10.69
C ALA A 238 -3.86 -17.34 10.75
N LEU A 239 -4.33 -17.86 9.61
CA LEU A 239 -5.64 -18.54 9.49
C LEU A 239 -5.54 -20.07 9.47
N THR A 240 -4.33 -20.63 9.39
CA THR A 240 -4.04 -22.07 9.34
C THR A 240 -3.32 -22.55 10.59
#